data_AF-A0AAV0T083-F1
#
_entry.id   AF-A0AAV0T083-F1
#
_cell.length_a   1.000
_cell.length_b   1.000
_cell.length_c   1.000
_cell.angle_alpha   90.00
_cell.angle_beta   90.00
_cell.angle_gamma   90.00
#
_symmetry.space_group_name_H-M   'P 1'
#
loop_
_entity.id
_entity.type
_entity.pdbx_description
1 polymer ?
#
loop_
_entity_poly.entity_id
_entity_poly.type
_entity_poly.pdbx_seq_one_letter_code
_entity_poly.pdbx_strand_id
1 'polypeptide(L)'
;MDAMAKLLESCAGGLQQSFESVFQRVDQSLSQSAAVMRMMNDVMEAVMLQNLLLRSSYDVARGLTVAVENQSQIMLGQVTVRAQLQDTETAFFSVVLDSLHVGQVVQFQAPMQDVVGPVAGFLELQCTSPGTHQLLTKRSPFQVLSFQQGEFRAVLNGQEDAAIVGSVQVAATSDKLPLTRVRQLLKISPLQGILTADKGRYRYVSTTGSSSACELYLSIEKGAADESAYRVTVSAAGSADSADERRSRCQQMIDEMEIVE
;
A
#
# COMPACT_ATOMS: atom_id res chain seq x y z
N MET A 1 -38.84 -78.09 -1.84
CA MET A 1 -37.48 -77.51 -1.78
C MET A 1 -37.38 -76.19 -2.54
N ASP A 2 -38.11 -76.00 -3.64
CA ASP A 2 -38.01 -74.80 -4.51
C ASP A 2 -38.48 -73.47 -3.87
N ALA A 3 -39.46 -73.51 -2.96
CA ALA A 3 -39.96 -72.32 -2.27
C ALA A 3 -38.95 -71.73 -1.26
N MET A 4 -38.08 -72.56 -0.69
CA MET A 4 -37.09 -72.15 0.32
C MET A 4 -35.85 -71.52 -0.32
N ALA A 5 -35.50 -71.95 -1.54
CA ALA A 5 -34.46 -71.34 -2.36
C ALA A 5 -34.86 -69.92 -2.84
N LYS A 6 -36.12 -69.74 -3.30
CA LYS A 6 -36.65 -68.42 -3.67
C LYS A 6 -36.75 -67.45 -2.50
N LEU A 7 -37.04 -67.96 -1.29
CA LEU A 7 -37.02 -67.16 -0.06
C LEU A 7 -35.59 -66.72 0.32
N LEU A 8 -34.60 -67.60 0.17
CA LEU A 8 -33.20 -67.26 0.39
C LEU A 8 -32.66 -66.26 -0.64
N GLU A 9 -33.03 -66.37 -1.91
CA GLU A 9 -32.70 -65.37 -2.94
C GLU A 9 -33.36 -64.02 -2.67
N SER A 10 -34.62 -64.01 -2.23
CA SER A 10 -35.33 -62.79 -1.83
C SER A 10 -34.68 -62.12 -0.61
N CYS A 11 -34.29 -62.91 0.40
CA CYS A 11 -33.57 -62.40 1.57
C CYS A 11 -32.17 -61.89 1.19
N ALA A 12 -31.43 -62.60 0.34
CA ALA A 12 -30.11 -62.18 -0.13
C ALA A 12 -30.19 -60.89 -0.97
N GLY A 13 -31.18 -60.78 -1.86
CA GLY A 13 -31.44 -59.57 -2.66
C GLY A 13 -31.86 -58.36 -1.81
N GLY A 14 -32.70 -58.58 -0.79
CA GLY A 14 -33.09 -57.54 0.17
C GLY A 14 -31.92 -57.06 1.03
N LEU A 15 -31.01 -57.97 1.42
CA LEU A 15 -29.78 -57.62 2.13
C LEU A 15 -28.81 -56.84 1.23
N GLN A 16 -28.66 -57.23 -0.03
CA GLN A 16 -27.80 -56.52 -0.99
C GLN A 16 -28.30 -55.09 -1.24
N GLN A 17 -29.60 -54.90 -1.43
CA GLN A 17 -30.22 -53.56 -1.53
C GLN A 17 -30.07 -52.73 -0.25
N SER A 18 -30.15 -53.39 0.91
CA SER A 18 -29.94 -52.73 2.20
C SER A 18 -28.50 -52.26 2.37
N PHE A 19 -27.51 -53.08 1.98
CA PHE A 19 -26.10 -52.68 1.99
C PHE A 19 -25.84 -51.54 1.02
N GLU A 20 -26.36 -51.60 -0.21
CA GLU A 20 -26.19 -50.55 -1.21
C GLU A 20 -26.79 -49.20 -0.74
N SER A 21 -27.98 -49.22 -0.12
CA SER A 21 -28.59 -48.03 0.47
C SER A 21 -27.79 -47.45 1.64
N VAL A 22 -27.17 -48.31 2.46
CA VAL A 22 -26.31 -47.88 3.56
C VAL A 22 -25.01 -47.29 3.01
N PHE A 23 -24.37 -47.91 2.03
CA PHE A 23 -23.16 -47.39 1.39
C PHE A 23 -23.42 -46.04 0.70
N GLN A 24 -24.53 -45.90 -0.04
CA GLN A 24 -24.90 -44.62 -0.64
C GLN A 24 -25.11 -43.52 0.41
N ARG A 25 -25.73 -43.84 1.55
CA ARG A 25 -25.89 -42.88 2.66
C ARG A 25 -24.56 -42.53 3.32
N VAL A 26 -23.64 -43.48 3.46
CA VAL A 26 -22.30 -43.23 3.97
C VAL A 26 -21.53 -42.34 3.01
N ASP A 27 -21.54 -42.61 1.71
CA ASP A 27 -20.90 -41.77 0.70
C ASP A 27 -21.49 -40.35 0.66
N GLN A 28 -22.82 -40.24 0.77
CA GLN A 28 -23.48 -38.94 0.85
C GLN A 28 -23.08 -38.19 2.13
N SER A 29 -22.98 -38.88 3.27
CA SER A 29 -22.54 -38.28 4.53
C SER A 29 -21.06 -37.85 4.50
N LEU A 30 -20.19 -38.67 3.90
CA LEU A 30 -18.77 -38.35 3.72
C LEU A 30 -18.58 -37.16 2.76
N SER A 31 -19.30 -37.13 1.64
CA SER A 31 -19.23 -36.02 0.69
C SER A 31 -19.76 -34.71 1.27
N GLN A 32 -20.84 -34.75 2.05
CA GLN A 32 -21.33 -33.60 2.80
C GLN A 32 -20.32 -33.13 3.85
N SER A 33 -19.72 -34.05 4.60
CA SER A 33 -18.70 -33.72 5.61
C SER A 33 -17.47 -33.08 4.97
N ALA A 34 -17.01 -33.62 3.84
CA ALA A 34 -15.90 -33.06 3.08
C ALA A 34 -16.23 -31.66 2.51
N ALA A 35 -17.47 -31.43 2.06
CA ALA A 35 -17.91 -30.13 1.59
C ALA A 35 -17.93 -29.09 2.72
N VAL A 36 -18.43 -29.45 3.90
CA VAL A 36 -18.44 -28.57 5.09
C VAL A 36 -17.02 -28.26 5.54
N MET A 37 -16.12 -29.24 5.57
CA MET A 37 -14.71 -29.02 5.92
C MET A 37 -14.01 -28.05 4.97
N ARG A 38 -14.24 -28.18 3.65
CA ARG A 38 -13.68 -27.22 2.67
C ARG A 38 -14.19 -25.81 2.93
N MET A 39 -15.50 -25.66 3.12
CA MET A 39 -16.10 -24.35 3.40
C MET A 39 -15.54 -23.73 4.69
N MET A 40 -15.36 -24.53 5.75
CA MET A 40 -14.75 -24.06 7.00
C MET A 40 -13.31 -23.61 6.80
N ASN A 41 -12.52 -24.34 6.01
CA ASN A 41 -11.15 -23.96 5.69
C ASN A 41 -11.12 -22.65 4.89
N ASP A 42 -11.94 -22.52 3.85
CA ASP A 42 -11.99 -21.30 3.02
C ASP A 42 -12.33 -20.06 3.87
N VAL A 43 -13.30 -20.19 4.77
CA VAL A 43 -13.70 -19.11 5.70
C VAL A 43 -12.57 -18.80 6.67
N MET A 44 -11.95 -19.82 7.27
CA MET A 44 -10.84 -19.63 8.20
C MET A 44 -9.67 -18.92 7.52
N GLU A 45 -9.30 -19.34 6.31
CA GLU A 45 -8.19 -18.77 5.54
C GLU A 45 -8.48 -17.33 5.12
N ALA A 46 -9.71 -17.03 4.68
CA ALA A 46 -10.12 -15.68 4.35
C ALA A 46 -10.07 -14.75 5.58
N VAL A 47 -10.59 -15.21 6.73
CA VAL A 47 -10.56 -14.45 7.99
C VAL A 47 -9.13 -14.26 8.48
N MET A 48 -8.28 -15.29 8.38
CA MET A 48 -6.87 -15.21 8.74
C MET A 48 -6.16 -14.16 7.89
N LEU A 49 -6.30 -14.22 6.56
CA LEU A 49 -5.71 -13.24 5.65
C LEU A 49 -6.25 -11.83 5.91
N GLN A 50 -7.54 -11.67 6.19
CA GLN A 50 -8.11 -10.37 6.50
C GLN A 50 -7.47 -9.74 7.74
N ASN A 51 -7.19 -10.56 8.76
CA ASN A 51 -6.57 -10.13 10.02
C ASN A 51 -5.04 -10.05 9.98
N LEU A 52 -4.40 -10.30 8.83
CA LEU A 52 -2.99 -9.96 8.63
C LEU A 52 -2.86 -8.54 8.10
N LEU A 53 -2.30 -7.62 8.87
CA LEU A 53 -2.08 -6.25 8.39
C LEU A 53 -0.70 -6.12 7.78
N LEU A 54 -0.66 -5.66 6.54
CA LEU A 54 0.55 -5.17 5.89
C LEU A 54 0.42 -3.66 5.80
N ARG A 55 1.38 -2.95 6.37
CA ARG A 55 1.46 -1.49 6.29
C ARG A 55 2.80 -1.10 5.70
N SER A 56 2.80 -0.01 4.95
CA SER A 56 4.00 0.62 4.43
C SER A 56 4.05 2.06 4.89
N SER A 57 5.26 2.58 5.05
CA SER A 57 5.53 4.00 5.19
C SER A 57 6.88 4.28 4.56
N TYR A 58 7.09 5.48 4.03
CA TYR A 58 8.34 5.84 3.39
C TYR A 58 9.03 6.96 4.18
N ASP A 59 10.33 6.79 4.40
CA ASP A 59 11.21 7.81 4.95
C ASP A 59 12.43 7.97 4.05
N VAL A 60 12.80 9.21 3.76
CA VAL A 60 13.93 9.52 2.87
C VAL A 60 15.25 8.92 3.35
N ALA A 61 15.50 8.92 4.66
CA ALA A 61 16.77 8.47 5.22
C ALA A 61 16.83 6.94 5.35
N ARG A 62 15.68 6.27 5.47
CA ARG A 62 15.60 4.83 5.78
C ARG A 62 15.01 3.98 4.65
N GLY A 63 14.36 4.59 3.66
CA GLY A 63 13.66 3.93 2.59
C GLY A 63 12.23 3.51 2.98
N LEU A 64 11.76 2.43 2.37
CA LEU A 64 10.43 1.90 2.61
C LEU A 64 10.43 1.07 3.91
N THR A 65 9.70 1.53 4.92
CA THR A 65 9.42 0.75 6.12
C THR A 65 8.20 -0.13 5.88
N VAL A 66 8.38 -1.44 6.01
CA VAL A 66 7.31 -2.45 5.88
C VAL A 66 6.99 -3.00 7.26
N ALA A 67 5.73 -2.89 7.67
CA ALA A 67 5.25 -3.45 8.93
C ALA A 67 4.24 -4.57 8.65
N VAL A 68 4.43 -5.71 9.30
CA VAL A 68 3.52 -6.86 9.24
C VAL A 68 3.03 -7.15 10.65
N GLU A 69 1.71 -7.23 10.80
CA GLU A 69 1.05 -7.51 12.07
C GLU A 69 0.07 -8.67 11.92
N ASN A 70 0.13 -9.61 12.85
CA ASN A 70 -0.83 -10.72 12.91
C ASN A 70 -1.91 -10.43 13.95
N GLN A 71 -3.06 -9.93 13.50
CA GLN A 71 -4.25 -9.73 14.33
C GLN A 71 -5.18 -10.95 14.33
N SER A 72 -4.79 -12.05 13.69
CA SER A 72 -5.57 -13.29 13.71
C SER A 72 -5.45 -13.99 15.06
N GLN A 73 -6.27 -15.02 15.29
CA GLN A 73 -6.20 -15.86 16.49
C GLN A 73 -5.24 -17.05 16.32
N ILE A 74 -4.48 -17.10 15.22
CA ILE A 74 -3.64 -18.24 14.86
C ILE A 74 -2.19 -17.78 14.69
N MET A 75 -1.26 -18.51 15.31
CA MET A 75 0.17 -18.33 15.05
C MET A 75 0.49 -18.86 13.66
N LEU A 76 1.18 -18.06 12.86
CA LEU A 76 1.68 -18.50 11.57
C LEU A 76 3.07 -19.11 11.74
N GLY A 77 3.33 -20.17 10.99
CA GLY A 77 4.68 -20.71 10.80
C GLY A 77 5.50 -19.80 9.90
N GLN A 78 6.25 -20.39 8.97
CA GLN A 78 7.11 -19.61 8.09
C GLN A 78 6.28 -18.63 7.23
N VAL A 79 6.65 -17.35 7.26
CA VAL A 79 6.03 -16.28 6.48
C VAL A 79 7.10 -15.59 5.66
N THR A 80 6.86 -15.40 4.36
CA THR A 80 7.73 -14.61 3.49
C THR A 80 7.07 -13.27 3.20
N VAL A 81 7.81 -12.18 3.36
CA VAL A 81 7.37 -10.82 3.06
C VAL A 81 8.24 -10.26 1.96
N ARG A 82 7.62 -9.76 0.89
CA ARG A 82 8.30 -9.21 -0.29
C ARG A 82 7.77 -7.82 -0.60
N ALA A 83 8.62 -6.98 -1.16
CA ALA A 83 8.22 -5.72 -1.77
C ALA A 83 8.69 -5.68 -3.23
N GLN A 84 7.79 -5.25 -4.11
CA GLN A 84 7.98 -5.26 -5.56
C GLN A 84 7.42 -3.97 -6.15
N LEU A 85 8.12 -3.42 -7.14
CA LEU A 85 7.64 -2.27 -7.91
C LEU A 85 6.70 -2.75 -9.02
N GLN A 86 5.73 -1.93 -9.40
CA GLN A 86 4.70 -2.31 -10.36
C GLN A 86 5.27 -2.70 -11.75
N ASP A 87 6.37 -2.05 -12.16
CA ASP A 87 6.98 -2.23 -13.48
C ASP A 87 8.14 -3.24 -13.49
N THR A 88 8.41 -3.91 -12.37
CA THR A 88 9.50 -4.88 -12.24
C THR A 88 8.95 -6.24 -11.86
N GLU A 89 9.38 -7.30 -12.52
CA GLU A 89 9.02 -8.67 -12.13
C GLU A 89 9.77 -9.15 -10.88
N THR A 90 10.88 -8.50 -10.54
CA THR A 90 11.73 -8.87 -9.41
C THR A 90 11.38 -8.08 -8.16
N ALA A 91 11.28 -8.79 -7.02
CA ALA A 91 11.16 -8.14 -5.73
C ALA A 91 12.50 -7.49 -5.36
N PHE A 92 12.50 -6.20 -5.02
CA PHE A 92 13.70 -5.49 -4.56
C PHE A 92 13.99 -5.76 -3.07
N PHE A 93 13.01 -6.30 -2.34
CA PHE A 93 13.15 -6.70 -0.96
C PHE A 93 12.41 -8.02 -0.70
N SER A 94 13.04 -8.91 0.07
CA SER A 94 12.45 -10.17 0.52
C SER A 94 13.04 -10.58 1.86
N VAL A 95 12.19 -10.95 2.80
CA VAL A 95 12.58 -11.47 4.11
C VAL A 95 11.69 -12.66 4.48
N VAL A 96 12.27 -13.61 5.20
CA VAL A 96 11.57 -14.78 5.72
C VAL A 96 11.56 -14.70 7.24
N LEU A 97 10.38 -14.89 7.80
CA LEU A 97 10.13 -15.03 9.23
C LEU A 97 9.85 -16.50 9.51
N ASP A 98 10.49 -17.07 10.53
CA ASP A 98 10.25 -18.47 10.92
C ASP A 98 8.86 -18.66 11.53
N SER A 99 8.37 -17.66 12.27
CA SER A 99 7.04 -17.62 12.84
C SER A 99 6.53 -16.18 12.98
N LEU A 100 5.21 -16.04 13.00
CA LEU A 100 4.54 -14.77 13.32
C LEU A 100 3.42 -15.02 14.34
N HIS A 101 3.68 -14.62 15.58
CA HIS A 101 2.78 -14.85 16.72
C HIS A 101 1.56 -13.93 16.69
N VAL A 102 0.49 -14.34 17.36
CA VAL A 102 -0.72 -13.54 17.54
C VAL A 102 -0.39 -12.23 18.25
N GLY A 103 -0.84 -11.10 17.69
CA GLY A 103 -0.58 -9.74 18.15
C GLY A 103 0.83 -9.23 17.86
N GLN A 104 1.71 -10.02 17.23
CA GLN A 104 3.08 -9.60 16.95
C GLN A 104 3.11 -8.63 15.78
N VAL A 105 3.86 -7.53 15.95
CA VAL A 105 4.21 -6.58 14.90
C VAL A 105 5.69 -6.74 14.60
N VAL A 106 6.04 -6.96 13.33
CA VAL A 106 7.42 -6.97 12.86
C VAL A 106 7.61 -5.86 11.83
N GLN A 107 8.72 -5.13 11.93
CA GLN A 107 9.04 -4.04 11.03
C GLN A 107 10.36 -4.32 10.32
N PHE A 108 10.40 -4.01 9.03
CA PHE A 108 11.55 -4.17 8.17
C PHE A 108 11.86 -2.86 7.45
N GLN A 109 13.14 -2.64 7.19
CA GLN A 109 13.59 -1.56 6.32
C GLN A 109 13.94 -2.16 4.97
N ALA A 110 13.18 -1.78 3.94
CA ALA A 110 13.39 -2.14 2.56
C ALA A 110 14.04 -0.94 1.85
N PRO A 111 15.39 -0.93 1.71
CA PRO A 111 16.08 0.18 1.07
C PRO A 111 15.63 0.27 -0.39
N MET A 112 15.15 1.44 -0.79
CA MET A 112 14.89 1.76 -2.19
C MET A 112 16.02 2.69 -2.67
N GLN A 113 16.99 2.15 -3.39
CA GLN A 113 18.10 2.93 -3.93
C GLN A 113 17.71 3.52 -5.29
N ASP A 114 18.11 4.78 -5.51
CA ASP A 114 18.14 5.45 -6.81
C ASP A 114 16.80 5.57 -7.57
N VAL A 115 15.67 5.53 -6.87
CA VAL A 115 14.37 5.75 -7.53
C VAL A 115 14.06 7.24 -7.61
N VAL A 116 13.85 7.75 -8.82
CA VAL A 116 13.56 9.16 -9.10
C VAL A 116 12.10 9.29 -9.53
N GLY A 117 11.33 10.09 -8.79
CA GLY A 117 9.93 10.37 -9.10
C GLY A 117 8.96 9.43 -8.36
N PRO A 118 7.67 9.47 -8.71
CA PRO A 118 6.67 8.68 -7.99
C PRO A 118 6.88 7.20 -8.25
N VAL A 119 6.72 6.39 -7.21
CA VAL A 119 6.94 4.96 -7.27
C VAL A 119 5.68 4.27 -6.78
N ALA A 120 5.14 3.35 -7.56
CA ALA A 120 4.05 2.49 -7.15
C ALA A 120 4.52 1.03 -7.09
N GLY A 121 4.00 0.29 -6.14
CA GLY A 121 4.34 -1.11 -5.95
C GLY A 121 3.35 -1.83 -5.07
N PHE A 122 3.69 -3.05 -4.71
CA PHE A 122 2.94 -3.84 -3.75
C PHE A 122 3.86 -4.60 -2.81
N LEU A 123 3.39 -4.72 -1.57
CA LEU A 123 3.87 -5.66 -0.60
C LEU A 123 3.14 -6.98 -0.78
N GLU A 124 3.85 -8.08 -0.72
CA GLU A 124 3.29 -9.43 -0.77
C GLU A 124 3.70 -10.20 0.47
N LEU A 125 2.72 -10.77 1.18
CA LEU A 125 2.93 -11.71 2.27
C LEU A 125 2.48 -13.09 1.79
N GLN A 126 3.36 -14.07 1.93
CA GLN A 126 3.10 -15.47 1.64
C GLN A 126 3.21 -16.29 2.93
N CYS A 127 2.22 -17.14 3.19
CA CYS A 127 2.22 -18.04 4.34
C CYS A 127 1.48 -19.34 4.01
N THR A 128 1.77 -20.42 4.73
CA THR A 128 1.08 -21.70 4.54
C THR A 128 -0.17 -21.78 5.40
N SER A 129 -1.30 -22.17 4.81
CA SER A 129 -2.56 -22.43 5.53
C SER A 129 -2.36 -23.51 6.60
N PRO A 130 -2.79 -23.27 7.85
CA PRO A 130 -2.76 -24.29 8.90
C PRO A 130 -3.70 -25.48 8.62
N GLY A 131 -4.79 -25.27 7.87
CA GLY A 131 -5.83 -26.29 7.65
C GLY A 131 -5.63 -27.09 6.37
N THR A 132 -5.27 -26.43 5.27
CA THR A 132 -5.15 -27.06 3.94
C THR A 132 -3.71 -27.28 3.50
N HIS A 133 -2.73 -26.70 4.22
CA HIS A 133 -1.33 -26.64 3.82
C HIS A 133 -1.08 -25.96 2.46
N GLN A 134 -2.06 -25.24 1.93
CA GLN A 134 -1.90 -24.46 0.70
C GLN A 134 -1.16 -23.16 0.96
N LEU A 135 -0.47 -22.65 -0.07
CA LEU A 135 0.18 -21.35 0.00
C LEU A 135 -0.87 -20.24 -0.14
N LEU A 136 -0.96 -19.39 0.87
CA LEU A 136 -1.84 -18.23 0.90
C LEU A 136 -1.02 -16.97 0.65
N THR A 137 -1.59 -16.05 -0.14
CA THR A 137 -0.93 -14.80 -0.51
C THR A 137 -1.82 -13.60 -0.19
N LYS A 138 -1.25 -12.59 0.47
CA LYS A 138 -1.89 -11.29 0.68
C LYS A 138 -1.05 -10.21 0.02
N ARG A 139 -1.70 -9.36 -0.78
CA ARG A 139 -1.07 -8.20 -1.42
C ARG A 139 -1.62 -6.91 -0.84
N SER A 140 -0.73 -5.94 -0.63
CA SER A 140 -1.09 -4.58 -0.23
C SER A 140 -0.36 -3.59 -1.12
N PRO A 141 -1.04 -2.69 -1.84
CA PRO A 141 -0.37 -1.66 -2.63
C PRO A 141 0.38 -0.69 -1.71
N PHE A 142 1.41 -0.06 -2.25
CA PHE A 142 2.06 1.11 -1.67
C PHE A 142 2.42 2.10 -2.78
N GLN A 143 2.49 3.37 -2.41
CA GLN A 143 2.96 4.43 -3.29
C GLN A 143 3.94 5.32 -2.52
N VAL A 144 5.03 5.69 -3.16
CA VAL A 144 5.96 6.70 -2.69
C VAL A 144 5.82 7.90 -3.61
N LEU A 145 5.42 9.02 -3.04
CA LEU A 145 5.13 10.24 -3.79
C LEU A 145 6.43 11.02 -4.02
N SER A 146 6.47 11.78 -5.10
CA SER A 146 7.66 12.54 -5.50
C SER A 146 8.08 13.51 -4.41
N PHE A 147 7.14 14.22 -3.78
CA PHE A 147 7.45 15.16 -2.70
C PHE A 147 8.00 14.48 -1.43
N GLN A 148 7.72 13.19 -1.23
CA GLN A 148 8.21 12.46 -0.06
C GLN A 148 9.71 12.15 -0.18
N GLN A 149 10.31 12.27 -1.37
CA GLN A 149 11.72 11.98 -1.68
C GLN A 149 12.64 13.20 -1.52
N GLY A 150 12.19 14.22 -0.81
CA GLY A 150 12.94 15.46 -0.63
C GLY A 150 12.40 16.28 0.53
N GLU A 151 12.93 17.49 0.66
CA GLU A 151 12.56 18.39 1.75
C GLU A 151 12.25 19.78 1.24
N PHE A 152 11.25 20.41 1.84
CA PHE A 152 10.91 21.80 1.59
C PHE A 152 11.68 22.71 2.54
N ARG A 153 12.49 23.62 1.99
CA ARG A 153 13.24 24.62 2.75
C ARG A 153 12.62 26.00 2.56
N ALA A 154 12.36 26.69 3.66
CA ALA A 154 11.84 28.06 3.62
C ALA A 154 12.91 29.01 3.07
N VAL A 155 12.51 29.84 2.09
CA VAL A 155 13.34 30.86 1.46
C VAL A 155 12.58 32.18 1.53
N LEU A 156 13.17 33.19 2.18
CA LEU A 156 12.56 34.50 2.34
C LEU A 156 12.78 35.36 1.08
N ASN A 157 11.80 36.21 0.78
CA ASN A 157 11.94 37.18 -0.31
C ASN A 157 13.18 38.07 -0.06
N GLY A 158 14.07 38.16 -1.06
CA GLY A 158 15.31 38.95 -0.99
C GLY A 158 16.57 38.20 -0.55
N GLN A 159 16.51 36.89 -0.30
CA GLN A 159 17.71 36.04 -0.15
C GLN A 159 18.24 35.61 -1.54
N GLU A 160 19.56 35.42 -1.67
CA GLU A 160 20.22 35.05 -2.94
C GLU A 160 19.71 33.73 -3.54
N ASP A 161 19.18 32.81 -2.70
CA ASP A 161 18.57 31.54 -3.10
C ASP A 161 17.07 31.65 -3.48
N ALA A 162 16.47 32.85 -3.40
CA ALA A 162 15.12 33.10 -3.87
C ALA A 162 15.17 33.29 -5.39
N ALA A 163 15.13 32.20 -6.16
CA ALA A 163 15.25 32.28 -7.62
C ALA A 163 14.28 33.33 -8.22
N ILE A 164 14.86 34.06 -9.16
CA ILE A 164 14.45 35.34 -9.74
C ILE A 164 12.97 35.36 -10.15
N VAL A 165 12.25 36.36 -9.65
CA VAL A 165 10.98 36.85 -10.21
C VAL A 165 11.27 37.36 -11.64
N GLY A 166 11.27 36.49 -12.65
CA GLY A 166 11.54 36.91 -14.03
C GLY A 166 11.87 35.83 -15.07
N SER A 167 12.31 34.63 -14.70
CA SER A 167 12.46 33.54 -15.69
C SER A 167 11.11 32.84 -15.88
N VAL A 168 10.60 32.67 -17.11
CA VAL A 168 9.33 31.99 -17.48
C VAL A 168 8.93 30.91 -16.45
N GLN A 169 8.16 31.32 -15.43
CA GLN A 169 7.74 30.43 -14.34
C GLN A 169 6.47 29.76 -14.80
N VAL A 170 6.49 28.44 -14.84
CA VAL A 170 5.30 27.65 -15.09
C VAL A 170 4.78 27.20 -13.73
N ALA A 171 3.50 27.44 -13.49
CA ALA A 171 2.88 27.19 -12.20
C ALA A 171 1.59 26.38 -12.34
N ALA A 172 1.31 25.57 -11.31
CA ALA A 172 0.03 24.92 -11.07
C ALA A 172 -0.46 25.31 -9.68
N THR A 173 -1.77 25.49 -9.53
CA THR A 173 -2.38 25.98 -8.30
C THR A 173 -3.52 25.07 -7.88
N SER A 174 -3.61 24.77 -6.58
CA SER A 174 -4.75 24.12 -5.95
C SER A 174 -5.32 25.00 -4.85
N ASP A 175 -6.65 25.01 -4.76
CA ASP A 175 -7.46 25.63 -3.72
C ASP A 175 -8.10 24.61 -2.78
N LYS A 176 -7.75 23.32 -2.91
CA LYS A 176 -8.38 22.23 -2.16
C LYS A 176 -7.60 21.78 -0.94
N LEU A 177 -6.38 22.27 -0.75
CA LEU A 177 -5.47 21.74 0.26
C LEU A 177 -5.78 22.30 1.66
N PRO A 178 -6.16 21.45 2.63
CA PRO A 178 -6.39 21.90 3.99
C PRO A 178 -5.06 22.24 4.68
N LEU A 179 -5.12 23.19 5.62
CA LEU A 179 -3.94 23.65 6.36
C LEU A 179 -3.17 22.52 7.05
N THR A 180 -3.88 21.56 7.60
CA THR A 180 -3.32 20.40 8.28
C THR A 180 -2.42 19.59 7.35
N ARG A 181 -2.87 19.35 6.11
CA ARG A 181 -2.10 18.64 5.09
C ARG A 181 -0.86 19.42 4.70
N VAL A 182 -1.00 20.71 4.40
CA VAL A 182 0.15 21.57 4.05
C VAL A 182 1.21 21.59 5.15
N ARG A 183 0.80 21.63 6.42
CA ARG A 183 1.72 21.54 7.57
C ARG A 183 2.43 20.20 7.65
N GLN A 184 1.71 19.09 7.44
CA GLN A 184 2.31 17.75 7.42
C GLN A 184 3.35 17.63 6.31
N LEU A 185 3.02 18.07 5.11
CA LEU A 185 3.91 18.04 3.94
C LEU A 185 5.20 18.83 4.17
N LEU A 186 5.08 20.02 4.75
CA LEU A 186 6.22 20.89 5.06
C LEU A 186 6.93 20.53 6.36
N LYS A 187 6.45 19.50 7.10
CA LYS A 187 6.94 19.13 8.44
C LYS A 187 6.96 20.31 9.43
N ILE A 188 5.98 21.22 9.33
CA ILE A 188 5.90 22.43 10.16
C ILE A 188 5.02 22.18 11.39
N SER A 189 5.56 22.44 12.58
CA SER A 189 4.83 22.33 13.83
C SER A 189 3.62 23.29 13.88
N PRO A 190 2.49 22.92 14.53
CA PRO A 190 1.35 23.83 14.72
C PRO A 190 1.73 25.17 15.37
N LEU A 191 2.78 25.20 16.19
CA LEU A 191 3.29 26.40 16.86
C LEU A 191 4.09 27.33 15.93
N GLN A 192 4.58 26.80 14.81
CA GLN A 192 5.32 27.57 13.82
C GLN A 192 4.34 28.18 12.81
N GLY A 193 4.56 29.46 12.50
CA GLY A 193 3.84 30.15 11.43
C GLY A 193 4.22 29.58 10.06
N ILE A 194 3.26 29.56 9.14
CA ILE A 194 3.52 29.20 7.75
C ILE A 194 3.99 30.44 7.01
N LEU A 195 5.09 30.30 6.27
CA LEU A 195 5.54 31.30 5.31
C LEU A 195 4.53 31.45 4.18
N THR A 196 3.96 32.63 4.08
CA THR A 196 3.00 33.04 3.05
C THR A 196 3.72 33.67 1.85
N ALA A 197 3.07 33.67 0.69
CA ALA A 197 3.65 34.11 -0.59
C ALA A 197 4.18 35.55 -0.59
N ASP A 198 3.63 36.42 0.27
CA ASP A 198 4.08 37.80 0.50
C ASP A 198 5.46 37.87 1.20
N LYS A 199 5.78 36.88 2.02
CA LYS A 199 7.02 36.83 2.81
C LYS A 199 8.09 35.93 2.21
N GLY A 200 7.71 34.91 1.45
CA GLY A 200 8.64 34.00 0.79
C GLY A 200 7.99 32.75 0.24
N ARG A 201 8.80 31.73 -0.05
CA ARG A 201 8.40 30.46 -0.66
C ARG A 201 9.17 29.30 -0.03
N TYR A 202 8.72 28.07 -0.27
CA TYR A 202 9.47 26.87 0.08
C TYR A 202 10.12 26.28 -1.16
N ARG A 203 11.44 26.12 -1.17
CA ARG A 203 12.17 25.43 -2.24
C ARG A 203 12.18 23.93 -1.94
N TYR A 204 11.78 23.13 -2.91
CA TYR A 204 11.93 21.69 -2.84
C TYR A 204 13.38 21.30 -3.15
N VAL A 205 14.00 20.57 -2.24
CA VAL A 205 15.36 20.05 -2.37
C VAL A 205 15.28 18.53 -2.38
N SER A 206 15.54 17.93 -3.54
CA SER A 206 15.62 16.48 -3.66
C SER A 206 16.84 15.96 -2.90
N THR A 207 16.68 14.86 -2.15
CA THR A 207 17.79 14.19 -1.46
C THR A 207 18.52 13.19 -2.34
N THR A 208 17.97 12.83 -3.51
CA THR A 208 18.56 11.84 -4.42
C THR A 208 19.74 12.38 -5.25
N GLY A 209 20.28 13.56 -4.93
CA GLY A 209 21.52 14.09 -5.52
C GLY A 209 21.46 14.44 -7.01
N SER A 210 20.35 14.13 -7.69
CA SER A 210 20.04 14.64 -9.00
C SER A 210 19.84 16.15 -8.88
N SER A 211 20.88 16.89 -9.24
CA SER A 211 20.81 18.32 -9.57
C SER A 211 19.87 18.45 -10.77
N SER A 212 18.57 18.30 -10.56
CA SER A 212 17.59 18.59 -11.59
C SER A 212 17.75 20.06 -11.91
N ALA A 213 18.06 20.36 -13.17
CA ALA A 213 18.14 21.73 -13.69
C ALA A 213 16.75 22.44 -13.73
N CYS A 214 15.79 21.89 -12.98
CA CYS A 214 14.46 22.36 -12.70
C CYS A 214 14.29 22.40 -11.18
N GLU A 215 14.13 23.59 -10.64
CA GLU A 215 13.90 23.87 -9.24
C GLU A 215 12.41 24.10 -9.01
N LEU A 216 11.86 23.41 -8.01
CA LEU A 216 10.45 23.53 -7.65
C LEU A 216 10.30 24.39 -6.40
N TYR A 217 9.33 25.29 -6.45
CA TYR A 217 8.99 26.22 -5.39
C TYR A 217 7.51 26.12 -5.05
N LEU A 218 7.20 26.12 -3.76
CA LEU A 218 5.85 26.09 -3.23
C LEU A 218 5.55 27.42 -2.53
N SER A 219 4.51 28.11 -2.98
CA SER A 219 4.01 29.34 -2.38
C SER A 219 2.61 29.13 -1.83
N ILE A 220 2.35 29.72 -0.67
CA ILE A 220 1.08 29.55 0.06
C ILE A 220 0.40 30.90 0.21
N GLU A 221 -0.82 30.99 -0.30
CA GLU A 221 -1.72 32.10 -0.08
C GLU A 221 -2.83 31.67 0.87
N LYS A 222 -3.20 32.57 1.79
CA LYS A 222 -4.39 32.34 2.61
C LYS A 222 -5.62 32.40 1.70
N GLY A 223 -6.51 31.42 1.84
CA GLY A 223 -7.84 31.48 1.25
C GLY A 223 -8.61 32.71 1.74
N ALA A 224 -9.75 32.99 1.11
CA ALA A 224 -10.65 34.03 1.59
C ALA A 224 -11.06 33.78 3.06
N ALA A 225 -11.56 34.80 3.76
CA ALA A 225 -11.82 34.73 5.21
C ALA A 225 -12.78 33.59 5.65
N ASP A 226 -13.54 33.01 4.72
CA ASP A 226 -14.47 31.88 4.94
C ASP A 226 -13.97 30.54 4.37
N GLU A 227 -12.75 30.48 3.80
CA GLU A 227 -12.18 29.25 3.23
C GLU A 227 -11.27 28.53 4.24
N SER A 228 -11.58 27.27 4.53
CA SER A 228 -10.75 26.39 5.36
C SER A 228 -9.52 25.84 4.61
N ALA A 229 -9.48 26.03 3.29
CA ALA A 229 -8.40 25.60 2.41
C ALA A 229 -7.46 26.75 2.07
N TYR A 230 -6.19 26.41 1.88
CA TYR A 230 -5.17 27.36 1.45
C TYR A 230 -4.95 27.21 -0.05
N ARG A 231 -4.72 28.33 -0.72
CA ARG A 231 -4.31 28.31 -2.11
C ARG A 231 -2.82 28.02 -2.15
N VAL A 232 -2.45 26.87 -2.69
CA VAL A 232 -1.07 26.44 -2.82
C VAL A 232 -0.69 26.45 -4.29
N THR A 233 0.42 27.10 -4.60
CA THR A 233 0.95 27.17 -5.97
C THR A 233 2.32 26.53 -6.00
N VAL A 234 2.50 25.55 -6.88
CA VAL A 234 3.79 24.95 -7.21
C VAL A 234 4.29 25.60 -8.49
N SER A 235 5.52 26.11 -8.46
CA SER A 235 6.16 26.78 -9.60
C SER A 235 7.51 26.14 -9.89
N ALA A 236 7.84 26.03 -11.18
CA ALA A 236 9.10 25.46 -11.65
C ALA A 236 9.95 26.53 -12.35
N ALA A 237 11.21 26.66 -11.93
CA ALA A 237 12.22 27.51 -12.55
C ALA A 237 13.39 26.64 -13.06
N GLY A 238 14.01 27.01 -14.19
CA GLY A 238 15.12 26.24 -14.76
C GLY A 238 15.12 26.18 -16.28
N SER A 239 16.24 25.71 -16.85
CA SER A 239 16.52 25.81 -18.30
C SER A 239 16.55 24.48 -19.06
N ALA A 240 16.46 23.33 -18.38
CA ALA A 240 16.66 22.03 -19.02
C ALA A 240 15.40 21.36 -19.58
N ASP A 241 14.22 21.68 -19.02
CA ASP A 241 12.95 21.05 -19.41
C ASP A 241 12.08 22.01 -20.22
N SER A 242 11.30 21.48 -21.17
CA SER A 242 10.30 22.25 -21.91
C SER A 242 9.27 22.89 -20.97
N ALA A 243 8.65 24.00 -21.37
CA ALA A 243 7.64 24.66 -20.53
C ALA A 243 6.45 23.73 -20.18
N ASP A 244 6.11 22.80 -21.07
CA ASP A 244 5.02 21.86 -20.87
C ASP A 244 5.39 20.72 -19.92
N GLU A 245 6.62 20.20 -19.98
CA GLU A 245 7.13 19.24 -18.99
C GLU A 245 7.19 19.86 -17.59
N ARG A 246 7.62 21.12 -17.49
CA ARG A 246 7.59 21.88 -16.22
C ARG A 246 6.17 22.06 -15.71
N ARG A 247 5.20 22.36 -16.59
CA ARG A 247 3.78 22.42 -16.21
C ARG A 247 3.28 21.10 -15.68
N SER A 248 3.58 20.01 -16.39
CA SER A 248 3.15 18.67 -16.04
C SER A 248 3.71 18.24 -14.69
N ARG A 249 4.99 18.53 -14.40
CA ARG A 249 5.57 18.28 -13.07
C ARG A 249 4.94 19.10 -11.96
N CYS A 250 4.66 20.39 -12.18
CA CYS A 250 3.95 21.21 -11.20
C CYS A 250 2.54 20.66 -10.93
N GLN A 251 1.82 20.25 -11.98
CA GLN A 251 0.49 19.68 -11.84
C GLN A 251 0.54 18.34 -11.11
N GLN A 252 1.47 17.46 -11.47
CA GLN A 252 1.66 16.19 -10.79
C GLN A 252 1.96 16.37 -9.31
N MET A 253 2.83 17.33 -8.94
CA MET A 253 3.11 17.63 -7.54
C MET A 253 1.85 18.08 -6.79
N ILE A 254 1.02 18.92 -7.41
CA ILE A 254 -0.28 19.31 -6.85
C ILE A 254 -1.20 18.11 -6.70
N ASP A 255 -1.33 17.29 -7.73
CA ASP A 255 -2.19 16.10 -7.73
C ASP A 255 -1.76 15.13 -6.62
N GLU A 256 -0.45 14.90 -6.44
CA GLU A 256 0.10 14.08 -5.36
C GLU A 256 -0.19 14.67 -3.97
N MET A 257 -0.12 15.99 -3.82
CA MET A 257 -0.45 16.66 -2.54
C MET A 257 -1.93 16.54 -2.20
N GLU A 258 -2.82 16.47 -3.20
CA GLU A 258 -4.25 16.28 -3.06
C GLU A 258 -4.65 14.83 -2.72
N ILE A 259 -3.76 13.85 -2.89
CA ILE A 259 -4.02 12.46 -2.47
C ILE A 259 -4.19 12.43 -0.95
N VAL A 260 -5.39 12.03 -0.52
CA VAL A 260 -5.74 11.80 0.88
C VAL A 260 -5.34 10.37 1.23
N GLU A 261 -4.29 10.23 2.04
CA GLU A 261 -3.89 8.97 2.69
C GLU A 261 -4.65 8.74 4.00
#